data_AF-A0A968SRW4-F1
#
_entry.id   AF-A0A968SRW4-F1
#
_cell.length_a   1.000
_cell.length_b   1.000
_cell.length_c   1.000
_cell.angle_alpha   90.00
_cell.angle_beta   90.00
_cell.angle_gamma   90.00
#
_symmetry.space_group_name_H-M   'P 1'
#
loop_
_entity.id
_entity.type
_entity.pdbx_description
1 polymer ?
#
loop_
_entity_poly.entity_id
_entity_poly.type
_entity_poly.pdbx_seq_one_letter_code
_entity_poly.pdbx_strand_id
1 'polypeptide(L)'
;MERDTLPLDTPIQKLRLVDFQVDSDTPCQNIIKRLEDDNELCGVVVVRGNQVLGMMTRRVLLEWVLSRPYGLDVFLKRPISSMVEFHAADFLLLPGECTIAEAAAQAFQRPEETIYDPVVVQMDREVFQLLDVPVLLVAQADAQLAAQKQLQAQQEQMQRVVLALEQERNRGLRYSRDLERQKAEILSQNLELDMERESAQLRLDELARLNEKILEISSLLSKQGRSTFAATFEGVQAMRNLASEMSRSSQELSQELKDINTITELIVEVAGYIRLLSFNAAVEANRSSGAVSGFGAIAQEIRKLAGRTTEASNQIRSLADRIQRKSLESVEAAQSSVQVVQSLSERAQKAQTALEELQQLLNQTSSPRS
;
A
#
# COMPACT_ATOMS: atom_id res chain seq x y z
N MET A 1 -24.69 -62.03 -24.69
CA MET A 1 -24.87 -61.23 -25.92
C MET A 1 -25.55 -59.95 -25.48
N GLU A 2 -24.82 -58.84 -25.49
CA GLU A 2 -25.43 -57.52 -25.35
C GLU A 2 -26.50 -57.41 -26.43
N ARG A 3 -27.77 -57.24 -26.03
CA ARG A 3 -28.78 -56.76 -26.96
C ARG A 3 -28.41 -55.31 -27.21
N ASP A 4 -28.02 -54.99 -28.44
CA ASP A 4 -27.86 -53.61 -28.86
C ASP A 4 -29.12 -52.83 -28.45
N THR A 5 -28.93 -51.80 -27.64
CA THR A 5 -30.05 -50.94 -27.22
C THR A 5 -30.55 -50.20 -28.45
N LEU A 6 -31.71 -50.60 -28.97
CA LEU A 6 -32.33 -49.99 -30.14
C LEU A 6 -33.08 -48.73 -29.68
N PRO A 7 -32.75 -47.53 -30.21
CA PRO A 7 -33.56 -46.34 -29.98
C PRO A 7 -35.02 -46.53 -30.42
N LEU A 8 -35.95 -45.77 -29.84
CA LEU A 8 -37.37 -45.76 -30.26
C LEU A 8 -37.54 -45.40 -31.74
N ASP A 9 -36.65 -44.56 -32.27
CA ASP A 9 -36.61 -44.13 -33.67
C ASP A 9 -35.96 -45.16 -34.61
N THR A 10 -35.63 -46.35 -34.11
CA THR A 10 -35.09 -47.42 -34.96
C THR A 10 -36.18 -47.88 -35.93
N PRO A 11 -35.87 -47.96 -37.24
CA PRO A 11 -36.77 -48.57 -38.22
C PRO A 11 -37.07 -50.04 -37.92
N ILE A 12 -38.32 -50.47 -38.09
CA ILE A 12 -38.76 -51.85 -37.84
C ILE A 12 -38.08 -52.87 -38.76
N GLN A 13 -37.57 -52.46 -39.92
CA GLN A 13 -36.76 -53.30 -40.80
C GLN A 13 -35.45 -53.80 -40.17
N LYS A 14 -34.98 -53.17 -39.09
CA LYS A 14 -33.81 -53.61 -38.33
C LYS A 14 -34.14 -54.68 -37.27
N LEU A 15 -35.42 -54.98 -37.07
CA LEU A 15 -35.86 -56.05 -36.18
C LEU A 15 -35.74 -57.41 -36.88
N ARG A 16 -35.88 -58.48 -36.09
CA ARG A 16 -35.95 -59.83 -36.64
C ARG A 16 -37.27 -60.01 -37.39
N LEU A 17 -37.21 -59.96 -38.71
CA LEU A 17 -38.31 -60.22 -39.62
C LEU A 17 -38.30 -61.67 -40.11
N VAL A 18 -39.49 -62.21 -40.34
CA VAL A 18 -39.71 -63.56 -40.85
C VAL A 18 -40.03 -63.49 -42.34
N ASP A 19 -39.19 -64.11 -43.15
CA ASP A 19 -39.38 -64.19 -44.60
C ASP A 19 -40.19 -65.44 -44.97
N PHE A 20 -41.50 -65.26 -45.14
CA PHE A 20 -42.36 -66.32 -45.65
C PHE A 20 -43.52 -65.76 -46.48
N GLN A 21 -43.20 -65.37 -47.70
CA GLN A 21 -44.16 -64.96 -48.72
C GLN A 21 -44.36 -66.05 -49.79
N VAL A 22 -45.59 -66.24 -50.26
CA VAL A 22 -45.94 -67.23 -51.28
C VAL A 22 -46.89 -66.65 -52.32
N ASP A 23 -46.81 -67.15 -53.55
CA ASP A 23 -47.74 -66.75 -54.60
C ASP A 23 -49.16 -67.28 -54.33
N SER A 24 -50.17 -66.52 -54.75
CA SER A 24 -51.59 -66.80 -54.61
C SER A 24 -52.03 -68.17 -55.14
N ASP A 25 -51.29 -68.77 -56.08
CA ASP A 25 -51.56 -70.08 -56.67
C ASP A 25 -50.90 -71.25 -55.91
N THR A 26 -50.13 -70.96 -54.87
CA THR A 26 -49.41 -71.97 -54.07
C THR A 26 -50.39 -72.91 -53.36
N PRO A 27 -50.27 -74.24 -53.52
CA PRO A 27 -51.12 -75.19 -52.82
C PRO A 27 -50.95 -75.12 -51.29
N CYS A 28 -52.06 -75.13 -50.56
CA CYS A 28 -52.05 -75.00 -49.10
C CYS A 28 -51.20 -76.07 -48.40
N GLN A 29 -51.11 -77.28 -48.96
CA GLN A 29 -50.25 -78.37 -48.43
C GLN A 29 -48.77 -77.98 -48.32
N ASN A 30 -48.25 -77.16 -49.26
CA ASN A 30 -46.84 -76.77 -49.26
C ASN A 30 -46.56 -75.75 -48.16
N ILE A 31 -47.54 -74.88 -47.88
CA ILE A 31 -47.47 -73.85 -46.84
C ILE A 31 -47.53 -74.50 -45.47
N ILE A 32 -48.48 -75.43 -45.26
CA ILE A 32 -48.64 -76.14 -43.98
C ILE A 32 -47.38 -76.96 -43.67
N LYS A 33 -46.87 -77.73 -44.65
CA LYS A 33 -45.62 -78.49 -44.46
C LYS A 33 -44.46 -77.57 -44.07
N ARG A 34 -44.34 -76.40 -44.71
CA ARG A 34 -43.29 -75.43 -44.38
C ARG A 34 -43.45 -74.84 -42.97
N LEU A 35 -44.69 -74.59 -42.52
CA LEU A 35 -44.96 -74.16 -41.14
C LEU A 35 -44.68 -75.27 -40.12
N GLU A 36 -44.93 -76.54 -40.45
CA GLU A 36 -44.60 -77.68 -39.59
C GLU A 36 -43.08 -77.91 -39.49
N ASP A 37 -42.36 -77.73 -40.60
CA ASP A 37 -40.90 -77.90 -40.66
C ASP A 37 -40.15 -76.75 -39.95
N ASP A 38 -40.74 -75.55 -39.87
CA ASP A 38 -40.13 -74.36 -39.29
C ASP A 38 -41.05 -73.70 -38.24
N ASN A 39 -40.68 -73.87 -36.97
CA ASN A 39 -41.40 -73.31 -35.83
C ASN A 39 -41.20 -71.79 -35.66
N GLU A 40 -40.27 -71.18 -36.38
CA GLU A 40 -40.03 -69.74 -36.32
C GLU A 40 -41.01 -68.94 -37.21
N LEU A 41 -41.75 -69.63 -38.08
CA LEU A 41 -42.73 -69.01 -38.95
C LEU A 41 -44.03 -68.68 -38.19
N CYS A 42 -44.29 -67.38 -38.01
CA CYS A 42 -45.47 -66.86 -37.32
C CYS A 42 -46.73 -66.77 -38.21
N GLY A 43 -46.57 -66.85 -39.53
CA GLY A 43 -47.64 -66.79 -40.51
C GLY A 43 -47.06 -66.77 -41.93
N VAL A 44 -47.93 -66.63 -42.92
CA VAL A 44 -47.55 -66.52 -44.35
C VAL A 44 -48.15 -65.26 -44.96
N VAL A 45 -47.37 -64.57 -45.80
CA VAL A 45 -47.87 -63.47 -46.63
C VAL A 45 -48.24 -64.02 -48.00
N VAL A 46 -49.47 -63.74 -48.45
CA VAL A 46 -49.96 -64.19 -49.75
C VAL A 46 -49.90 -63.02 -50.71
N VAL A 47 -49.15 -63.18 -51.80
CA VAL A 47 -48.93 -62.13 -52.80
C VAL A 47 -49.48 -62.57 -54.16
N ARG A 48 -49.90 -61.60 -54.98
CA ARG A 48 -50.20 -61.80 -56.40
C ARG A 48 -49.53 -60.68 -57.18
N GLY A 49 -48.45 -61.01 -57.87
CA GLY A 49 -47.56 -60.00 -58.46
C GLY A 49 -46.98 -59.09 -57.36
N ASN A 50 -47.19 -57.78 -57.49
CA ASN A 50 -46.62 -56.76 -56.60
C ASN A 50 -47.59 -56.28 -55.48
N GLN A 51 -48.64 -57.06 -55.17
CA GLN A 51 -49.65 -56.70 -54.17
C GLN A 51 -49.83 -57.83 -53.16
N VAL A 52 -49.93 -57.45 -51.88
CA VAL A 52 -50.32 -58.36 -50.80
C VAL A 52 -51.82 -58.58 -50.89
N LEU A 53 -52.23 -59.82 -51.16
CA LEU A 53 -53.64 -60.22 -51.15
C LEU A 53 -54.15 -60.44 -49.73
N GLY A 54 -53.29 -60.89 -48.82
CA GLY A 54 -53.63 -61.10 -47.43
C GLY A 54 -52.50 -61.73 -46.64
N MET A 55 -52.71 -61.83 -45.33
CA MET A 55 -51.79 -62.49 -44.41
C MET A 55 -52.56 -63.52 -43.59
N MET A 56 -52.00 -64.71 -43.42
CA MET A 56 -52.61 -65.75 -42.60
C MET A 56 -51.64 -66.13 -41.48
N THR A 57 -52.11 -66.05 -40.24
CA THR A 57 -51.29 -66.44 -39.09
C THR A 57 -51.18 -67.96 -38.99
N ARG A 58 -50.08 -68.43 -38.38
CA ARG A 58 -49.88 -69.85 -38.08
C ARG A 58 -51.07 -70.44 -37.31
N ARG A 59 -51.64 -69.68 -36.36
CA ARG A 59 -52.83 -70.08 -35.59
C ARG A 59 -54.01 -70.36 -36.52
N VAL A 60 -54.37 -69.41 -37.37
CA VAL A 60 -55.52 -69.55 -38.27
C VAL A 60 -55.32 -70.72 -39.24
N LEU A 61 -54.11 -70.89 -39.79
CA LEU A 61 -53.81 -72.00 -40.69
C LEU A 61 -53.92 -73.37 -40.01
N LEU A 62 -53.36 -73.54 -38.81
CA LEU A 62 -53.39 -74.81 -38.08
C LEU A 62 -54.75 -75.12 -37.45
N GLU A 63 -55.42 -74.12 -36.87
CA GLU A 63 -56.77 -74.25 -36.33
C GLU A 63 -57.74 -74.71 -37.43
N TRP A 64 -57.58 -74.19 -38.64
CA TRP A 64 -58.42 -74.55 -39.77
C TRP A 64 -58.16 -75.97 -40.28
N VAL A 65 -56.90 -76.42 -40.28
CA VAL A 65 -56.51 -77.81 -40.60
C VAL A 65 -57.12 -78.81 -39.60
N LEU A 66 -57.19 -78.44 -38.32
CA LEU A 66 -57.62 -79.31 -37.23
C LEU A 66 -59.14 -79.31 -36.98
N SER A 67 -59.85 -78.20 -37.26
CA SER A 67 -61.24 -77.99 -36.81
C SER A 67 -62.33 -78.45 -37.78
N ARG A 68 -62.02 -78.79 -39.04
CA ARG A 68 -63.04 -79.16 -40.05
C ARG A 68 -63.05 -80.66 -40.38
N PRO A 69 -64.06 -81.44 -39.96
CA PRO A 69 -64.20 -82.84 -40.40
C PRO A 69 -64.45 -82.86 -41.92
N TYR A 70 -63.61 -83.62 -42.65
CA TYR A 70 -63.60 -83.75 -44.13
C TYR A 70 -63.05 -82.57 -44.95
N GLY A 71 -62.41 -81.56 -44.32
CA GLY A 71 -61.78 -80.43 -45.03
C GLY A 71 -60.35 -80.67 -45.56
N LEU A 72 -59.62 -81.63 -44.98
CA LEU A 72 -58.20 -81.87 -45.31
C LEU A 72 -57.98 -82.18 -46.80
N ASP A 73 -58.67 -83.17 -47.38
CA ASP A 73 -58.38 -83.60 -48.76
C ASP A 73 -58.86 -82.61 -49.85
N VAL A 74 -59.87 -81.79 -49.56
CA VAL A 74 -60.50 -80.90 -50.55
C VAL A 74 -59.75 -79.58 -50.69
N PHE A 75 -59.10 -79.11 -49.63
CA PHE A 75 -58.50 -77.78 -49.59
C PHE A 75 -56.98 -77.78 -49.55
N LEU A 76 -56.32 -78.85 -49.12
CA LEU A 76 -54.85 -78.97 -49.19
C LEU A 76 -54.31 -78.84 -50.63
N LYS A 77 -55.11 -79.26 -51.62
CA LYS A 77 -54.79 -79.16 -53.06
C LYS A 77 -55.23 -77.85 -53.71
N ARG A 78 -55.99 -77.00 -53.00
CA ARG A 78 -56.44 -75.70 -53.53
C ARG A 78 -55.35 -74.64 -53.34
N PRO A 79 -55.33 -73.60 -54.18
CA PRO A 79 -54.44 -72.48 -54.02
C PRO A 79 -54.79 -71.67 -52.76
N ILE A 80 -53.79 -71.10 -52.10
CA ILE A 80 -53.93 -70.32 -50.85
C ILE A 80 -54.84 -69.09 -51.02
N SER A 81 -54.95 -68.55 -52.23
CA SER A 81 -55.90 -67.48 -52.57
C SER A 81 -57.34 -67.82 -52.18
N SER A 82 -57.77 -69.08 -52.35
CA SER A 82 -59.10 -69.52 -51.91
C SER A 82 -59.30 -69.36 -50.41
N MET A 83 -58.24 -69.49 -49.60
CA MET A 83 -58.34 -69.36 -48.14
C MET A 83 -58.35 -67.90 -47.70
N VAL A 84 -57.54 -67.06 -48.34
CA VAL A 84 -57.49 -65.62 -48.07
C VAL A 84 -58.86 -64.96 -48.33
N GLU A 85 -59.56 -65.37 -49.38
CA GLU A 85 -60.91 -64.84 -49.70
C GLU A 85 -61.97 -65.18 -48.64
N PHE A 86 -61.86 -66.32 -47.95
CA PHE A 86 -62.81 -66.73 -46.90
C PHE A 86 -62.45 -66.22 -45.49
N HIS A 87 -61.19 -65.87 -45.24
CA HIS A 87 -60.67 -65.43 -43.94
C HIS A 87 -59.99 -64.06 -44.05
N ALA A 88 -60.52 -63.17 -44.90
CA ALA A 88 -60.02 -61.81 -45.07
C ALA A 88 -60.14 -61.02 -43.76
N ALA A 89 -59.19 -61.23 -42.86
CA ALA A 89 -58.95 -60.39 -41.71
C ALA A 89 -58.12 -59.20 -42.19
N ASP A 90 -58.47 -58.00 -41.72
CA ASP A 90 -57.68 -56.81 -41.96
C ASP A 90 -56.28 -57.00 -41.35
N PHE A 91 -55.25 -57.05 -42.20
CA PHE A 91 -53.86 -57.13 -41.78
C PHE A 91 -53.23 -55.75 -41.76
N LEU A 92 -52.29 -55.52 -40.85
CA LEU A 92 -51.56 -54.26 -40.79
C LEU A 92 -50.33 -54.33 -41.70
N LEU A 93 -50.27 -53.43 -42.69
CA LEU A 93 -49.13 -53.25 -43.56
C LEU A 93 -48.37 -51.97 -43.17
N LEU A 94 -47.11 -52.11 -42.78
CA LEU A 94 -46.24 -50.99 -42.41
C LEU A 94 -45.01 -50.91 -43.34
N PRO A 95 -44.55 -49.71 -43.72
CA PRO A 95 -43.24 -49.53 -44.35
C PRO A 95 -42.11 -49.97 -43.41
N GLY A 96 -41.04 -50.57 -43.94
CA GLY A 96 -39.86 -50.96 -43.16
C GLY A 96 -39.17 -49.81 -42.43
N GLU A 97 -39.31 -48.58 -42.95
CA GLU A 97 -38.80 -47.34 -42.35
C GLU A 97 -39.63 -46.83 -41.16
N CYS A 98 -40.80 -47.40 -40.91
CA CYS A 98 -41.62 -47.05 -39.75
C CYS A 98 -40.83 -47.32 -38.46
N THR A 99 -40.89 -46.40 -37.49
CA THR A 99 -40.14 -46.57 -36.23
C THR A 99 -40.77 -47.65 -35.34
N ILE A 100 -40.00 -48.24 -34.42
CA ILE A 100 -40.53 -49.18 -33.41
C ILE A 100 -41.71 -48.55 -32.66
N ALA A 101 -41.60 -47.28 -32.28
CA ALA A 101 -42.65 -46.57 -31.55
C ALA A 101 -43.94 -46.41 -32.37
N GLU A 102 -43.83 -46.01 -33.64
CA GLU A 102 -44.98 -45.84 -34.54
C GLU A 102 -45.63 -47.19 -34.89
N ALA A 103 -44.81 -48.21 -35.14
CA ALA A 103 -45.29 -49.55 -35.45
C ALA A 103 -46.00 -50.18 -34.25
N ALA A 104 -45.47 -50.01 -33.03
CA ALA A 104 -46.13 -50.45 -31.81
C ALA A 104 -47.45 -49.71 -31.59
N ALA A 105 -47.47 -48.38 -31.79
CA ALA A 105 -48.69 -47.58 -31.67
C ALA A 105 -49.79 -48.03 -32.65
N GLN A 106 -49.44 -48.32 -33.90
CA GLN A 106 -50.38 -48.81 -34.91
C GLN A 106 -50.82 -50.26 -34.65
N ALA A 107 -49.89 -51.13 -34.22
CA ALA A 107 -50.20 -52.52 -33.89
C ALA A 107 -51.17 -52.64 -32.70
N PHE A 108 -51.08 -51.77 -31.70
CA PHE A 108 -51.96 -51.76 -30.52
C PHE A 108 -53.27 -51.00 -30.70
N GLN A 109 -53.49 -50.34 -31.84
CA GLN A 109 -54.79 -49.78 -32.21
C GLN A 109 -55.73 -50.82 -32.85
N ARG A 110 -55.23 -52.03 -33.11
CA ARG A 110 -56.02 -53.14 -33.68
C ARG A 110 -56.99 -53.74 -32.65
N PRO A 111 -58.12 -54.33 -33.10
CA PRO A 111 -59.05 -55.07 -32.25
C PRO A 111 -58.36 -56.18 -31.43
N GLU A 112 -58.91 -56.52 -30.26
CA GLU A 112 -58.32 -57.53 -29.33
C GLU A 112 -58.10 -58.89 -30.00
N GLU A 113 -58.89 -59.25 -31.01
CA GLU A 113 -58.75 -60.52 -31.72
C GLU A 113 -57.50 -60.60 -32.61
N THR A 114 -56.96 -59.46 -33.04
CA THR A 114 -55.85 -59.34 -34.00
C THR A 114 -54.66 -58.53 -33.47
N ILE A 115 -54.73 -58.02 -32.24
CA ILE A 115 -53.69 -57.19 -31.63
C ILE A 115 -52.33 -57.91 -31.54
N TYR A 116 -52.35 -59.24 -31.38
CA TYR A 116 -51.16 -60.10 -31.33
C TYR A 116 -50.81 -60.73 -32.68
N ASP A 117 -51.61 -60.52 -33.72
CA ASP A 117 -51.28 -61.06 -35.04
C ASP A 117 -50.05 -60.33 -35.61
N PRO A 118 -49.17 -61.03 -36.34
CA PRO A 118 -48.00 -60.41 -36.96
C PRO A 118 -48.36 -59.17 -37.80
N VAL A 119 -47.37 -58.32 -38.01
CA VAL A 119 -47.49 -57.14 -38.86
C VAL A 119 -46.76 -57.44 -40.17
N VAL A 120 -47.39 -57.12 -41.30
CA VAL A 120 -46.73 -57.23 -42.60
C VAL A 120 -45.84 -55.99 -42.77
N VAL A 121 -44.55 -56.22 -42.96
CA VAL A 121 -43.55 -55.18 -43.18
C VAL A 121 -43.16 -55.18 -44.65
N GLN A 122 -43.34 -54.04 -45.30
CA GLN A 122 -42.89 -53.82 -46.67
C GLN A 122 -41.42 -53.39 -46.65
N MET A 123 -40.54 -54.26 -47.16
CA MET A 123 -39.09 -54.00 -47.23
C MET A 123 -38.72 -53.28 -48.53
N ASP A 124 -39.30 -53.74 -49.64
CA ASP A 124 -39.11 -53.19 -50.99
C ASP A 124 -40.45 -53.28 -51.76
N ARG A 125 -40.46 -52.99 -53.07
CA ARG A 125 -41.70 -53.07 -53.87
C ARG A 125 -42.35 -54.46 -53.80
N GLU A 126 -41.56 -55.53 -53.97
CA GLU A 126 -42.04 -56.93 -54.08
C GLU A 126 -41.68 -57.82 -52.88
N VAL A 127 -41.09 -57.26 -51.82
CA VAL A 127 -40.60 -58.04 -50.67
C VAL A 127 -41.40 -57.66 -49.42
N PHE A 128 -42.17 -58.62 -48.93
CA PHE A 128 -42.98 -58.50 -47.72
C PHE A 128 -42.56 -59.54 -46.71
N GLN A 129 -42.29 -59.09 -45.48
CA GLN A 129 -41.88 -59.95 -44.38
C GLN A 129 -42.83 -59.78 -43.20
N LEU A 130 -42.81 -60.72 -42.26
CA LEU A 130 -43.64 -60.68 -41.08
C LEU A 130 -42.84 -60.25 -39.86
N LEU A 131 -43.35 -59.28 -39.14
CA LEU A 131 -42.87 -58.89 -37.83
C LEU A 131 -43.81 -59.44 -36.77
N ASP A 132 -43.29 -60.34 -35.92
CA ASP A 132 -44.07 -60.88 -34.82
C ASP A 132 -44.25 -59.83 -33.70
N VAL A 133 -45.46 -59.69 -33.17
CA VAL A 133 -45.80 -58.67 -32.17
C VAL A 133 -44.99 -58.82 -30.87
N PRO A 134 -44.68 -60.03 -30.36
CA PRO A 134 -43.75 -60.20 -29.25
C PRO A 134 -42.36 -59.62 -29.51
N VAL A 135 -41.84 -59.71 -30.74
CA VAL A 135 -40.54 -59.10 -31.10
C VAL A 135 -40.63 -57.57 -31.04
N LEU A 136 -41.71 -57.01 -31.58
CA LEU A 136 -41.99 -55.57 -31.53
C LEU A 136 -42.16 -55.06 -30.09
N LEU A 137 -42.88 -55.80 -29.23
CA LEU A 137 -43.09 -55.49 -27.81
C LEU A 137 -41.78 -55.48 -27.02
N VAL A 138 -40.94 -56.50 -27.21
CA VAL A 138 -39.63 -56.57 -26.56
C VAL A 138 -38.73 -55.42 -27.03
N ALA A 139 -38.71 -55.13 -28.33
CA ALA A 139 -37.94 -54.02 -28.88
C ALA A 139 -38.41 -52.66 -28.33
N GLN A 140 -39.73 -52.45 -28.22
CA GLN A 140 -40.33 -51.26 -27.61
C GLN A 140 -39.94 -51.12 -26.13
N ALA A 141 -40.01 -52.20 -25.35
CA ALA A 141 -39.65 -52.19 -23.92
C ALA A 141 -38.16 -51.91 -23.70
N ASP A 142 -37.28 -52.55 -24.49
CA ASP A 142 -35.83 -52.32 -24.44
C ASP A 142 -35.49 -50.86 -24.81
N ALA A 143 -36.14 -50.31 -25.83
CA ALA A 143 -35.98 -48.92 -26.25
C ALA A 143 -36.45 -47.91 -25.19
N GLN A 144 -37.60 -48.17 -24.55
CA GLN A 144 -38.11 -47.32 -23.47
C GLN A 144 -37.22 -47.34 -22.23
N LEU A 145 -36.72 -48.52 -21.84
CA LEU A 145 -35.80 -48.65 -20.71
C LEU A 145 -34.49 -47.90 -20.95
N ALA A 146 -33.96 -47.96 -22.17
CA ALA A 146 -32.76 -47.20 -22.55
C ALA A 146 -33.00 -45.69 -22.46
N ALA A 147 -34.14 -45.20 -22.97
CA ALA A 147 -34.51 -43.79 -22.89
C ALA A 147 -34.68 -43.31 -21.44
N GLN A 148 -35.32 -44.11 -20.57
CA GLN A 148 -35.45 -43.78 -19.14
C GLN A 148 -34.09 -43.69 -18.43
N LYS A 149 -33.19 -44.65 -18.69
CA LYS A 149 -31.82 -44.61 -18.12
C LYS A 149 -31.07 -43.37 -18.56
N GLN A 150 -31.17 -42.99 -19.85
CA GLN A 150 -30.54 -41.79 -20.36
C GLN A 150 -31.12 -40.52 -19.73
N LEU A 151 -32.44 -40.43 -19.57
CA LEU A 151 -33.10 -39.31 -18.91
C LEU A 151 -32.67 -39.19 -17.44
N GLN A 152 -32.60 -40.30 -16.72
CA GLN A 152 -32.15 -40.31 -15.33
C GLN A 152 -30.69 -39.85 -15.21
N ALA A 153 -29.80 -40.35 -16.07
CA ALA A 153 -28.41 -39.89 -16.12
C ALA A 153 -28.30 -38.39 -16.43
N GLN A 154 -29.13 -37.89 -17.35
CA GLN A 154 -29.18 -36.46 -17.68
C GLN A 154 -29.71 -35.61 -16.51
N GLN A 155 -30.71 -36.09 -15.77
CA GLN A 155 -31.23 -35.43 -14.56
C GLN A 155 -30.18 -35.37 -13.45
N GLU A 156 -29.47 -36.47 -13.20
CA GLU A 156 -28.38 -36.49 -12.21
C GLU A 156 -27.25 -35.54 -12.61
N GLN A 157 -26.88 -35.49 -13.90
CA GLN A 157 -25.91 -34.53 -14.40
C GLN A 157 -26.38 -33.09 -14.23
N MET A 158 -27.64 -32.80 -14.55
CA MET A 158 -28.24 -31.48 -14.38
C MET A 158 -28.20 -31.02 -12.91
N GLN A 159 -28.55 -31.90 -11.97
CA GLN A 159 -28.49 -31.59 -10.54
C GLN A 159 -27.08 -31.25 -10.08
N ARG A 160 -26.05 -31.98 -10.55
CA ARG A 160 -24.65 -31.66 -10.25
C ARG A 160 -24.24 -30.29 -10.79
N VAL A 161 -24.68 -29.93 -11.99
CA VAL A 161 -24.40 -28.62 -12.60
C VAL A 161 -25.07 -27.50 -11.81
N VAL A 162 -26.34 -27.67 -11.41
CA VAL A 162 -27.06 -26.66 -10.60
C VAL A 162 -26.36 -26.44 -9.26
N LEU A 163 -25.96 -27.50 -8.56
CA LEU A 163 -25.22 -27.39 -7.30
C LEU A 163 -23.88 -26.66 -7.48
N ALA A 164 -23.15 -26.95 -8.57
CA ALA A 164 -21.90 -26.26 -8.89
C ALA A 164 -22.15 -24.76 -9.17
N LEU A 165 -23.20 -24.42 -9.92
CA LEU A 165 -23.57 -23.04 -10.20
C LEU A 165 -23.98 -22.28 -8.92
N GLU A 166 -24.70 -22.91 -8.00
CA GLU A 166 -25.05 -22.30 -6.71
C GLU A 166 -23.81 -22.03 -5.86
N GLN A 167 -22.84 -22.94 -5.85
CA GLN A 167 -21.57 -22.75 -5.16
C GLN A 167 -20.78 -21.57 -5.76
N GLU A 168 -20.68 -21.49 -7.08
CA GLU A 168 -20.01 -20.36 -7.76
C GLU A 168 -20.74 -19.04 -7.52
N ARG A 169 -22.08 -19.02 -7.56
CA ARG A 169 -22.87 -17.83 -7.20
C ARG A 169 -22.57 -17.38 -5.77
N ASN A 170 -22.52 -18.31 -4.82
CA ASN A 170 -22.23 -18.00 -3.43
C ASN A 170 -20.79 -17.49 -3.24
N ARG A 171 -19.81 -18.02 -3.99
CA ARG A 171 -18.44 -17.48 -4.03
C ARG A 171 -18.42 -16.05 -4.57
N GLY A 172 -19.11 -15.79 -5.68
CA GLY A 172 -19.24 -14.45 -6.26
C GLY A 172 -19.85 -13.43 -5.29
N LEU A 173 -20.90 -13.81 -4.56
CA LEU A 173 -21.51 -12.95 -3.55
C LEU A 173 -20.56 -12.63 -2.37
N ARG A 174 -19.73 -13.60 -1.95
CA ARG A 174 -18.70 -13.36 -0.92
C ARG A 174 -17.65 -12.38 -1.42
N TYR A 175 -17.10 -12.61 -2.62
CA TYR A 175 -16.13 -11.69 -3.22
C TYR A 175 -16.68 -10.27 -3.38
N SER A 176 -17.95 -10.13 -3.79
CA SER A 176 -18.59 -8.81 -3.90
C SER A 176 -18.65 -8.09 -2.55
N ARG A 177 -19.01 -8.79 -1.46
CA ARG A 177 -19.05 -8.20 -0.12
C ARG A 177 -17.66 -7.83 0.40
N ASP A 178 -16.67 -8.68 0.17
CA ASP A 178 -15.29 -8.41 0.58
C ASP A 178 -14.73 -7.19 -0.18
N LEU A 179 -15.04 -7.08 -1.47
CA LEU A 179 -14.64 -5.93 -2.30
C LEU A 179 -15.31 -4.63 -1.83
N GLU A 180 -16.59 -4.65 -1.48
CA GLU A 180 -17.27 -3.48 -0.90
C GLU A 180 -16.64 -3.05 0.43
N ARG A 181 -16.28 -4.03 1.28
CA ARG A 181 -15.58 -3.76 2.54
C ARG A 181 -14.21 -3.15 2.32
N GLN A 182 -13.39 -3.71 1.42
CA GLN A 182 -12.09 -3.15 1.06
C GLN A 182 -12.22 -1.74 0.48
N LYS A 183 -13.22 -1.49 -0.36
CA LYS A 183 -13.48 -0.15 -0.91
C LYS A 183 -13.81 0.85 0.20
N ALA A 184 -14.63 0.47 1.16
CA ALA A 184 -14.96 1.32 2.31
C ALA A 184 -13.73 1.62 3.18
N GLU A 185 -12.87 0.61 3.40
CA GLU A 185 -11.62 0.76 4.16
C GLU A 185 -10.64 1.70 3.46
N ILE A 186 -10.44 1.55 2.14
CA ILE A 186 -9.59 2.43 1.33
C ILE A 186 -10.12 3.87 1.35
N LEU A 187 -11.44 4.06 1.26
CA LEU A 187 -12.04 5.40 1.33
C LEU A 187 -11.81 6.06 2.70
N SER A 188 -11.90 5.31 3.79
CA SER A 188 -11.59 5.81 5.14
C SER A 188 -10.12 6.19 5.27
N GLN A 189 -9.21 5.33 4.79
CA GLN A 189 -7.76 5.61 4.80
C GLN A 189 -7.41 6.84 3.97
N ASN A 190 -8.02 7.03 2.80
CA ASN A 190 -7.79 8.22 1.98
C ASN A 190 -8.25 9.49 2.68
N LEU A 191 -9.38 9.46 3.39
CA LEU A 191 -9.84 10.61 4.16
C LEU A 191 -8.86 10.97 5.30
N GLU A 192 -8.36 9.96 6.01
CA GLU A 192 -7.33 10.16 7.05
C GLU A 192 -6.04 10.75 6.46
N LEU A 193 -5.57 10.22 5.34
CA LEU A 193 -4.39 10.72 4.64
C LEU A 193 -4.57 12.16 4.14
N ASP A 194 -5.76 12.54 3.69
CA ASP A 194 -6.06 13.91 3.27
C ASP A 194 -6.03 14.88 4.47
N MET A 195 -6.58 14.47 5.62
CA MET A 195 -6.48 15.26 6.87
C MET A 195 -5.03 15.39 7.35
N GLU A 196 -4.24 14.31 7.27
CA GLU A 196 -2.82 14.34 7.60
C GLU A 196 -2.02 15.27 6.67
N ARG A 197 -2.33 15.26 5.36
CA ARG A 197 -1.72 16.16 4.37
C ARG A 197 -2.03 17.62 4.66
N GLU A 198 -3.27 17.95 4.99
CA GLU A 198 -3.68 19.31 5.35
C GLU A 198 -2.95 19.79 6.61
N SER A 199 -2.87 18.94 7.65
CA SER A 199 -2.10 19.22 8.87
C SER A 199 -0.59 19.36 8.59
N ALA A 200 -0.04 18.56 7.69
CA ALA A 200 1.36 18.69 7.27
C ALA A 200 1.61 19.99 6.50
N GLN A 201 0.69 20.42 5.64
CA GLN A 201 0.77 21.71 4.95
C GLN A 201 0.77 22.89 5.91
N LEU A 202 -0.15 22.91 6.89
CA LEU A 202 -0.16 23.96 7.92
C LEU A 202 1.16 24.04 8.69
N ARG A 203 1.75 22.88 9.02
CA ARG A 203 3.08 22.82 9.66
C ARG A 203 4.20 23.35 8.78
N LEU A 204 4.17 23.07 7.47
CA LEU A 204 5.15 23.60 6.52
C LEU A 204 5.06 25.13 6.42
N ASP A 205 3.84 25.69 6.36
CA ASP A 205 3.63 27.13 6.34
C ASP A 205 4.11 27.82 7.62
N GLU A 206 3.85 27.20 8.78
CA GLU A 206 4.35 27.68 10.06
C GLU A 206 5.89 27.65 10.11
N LEU A 207 6.52 26.55 9.66
CA LEU A 207 7.97 26.44 9.59
C LEU A 207 8.58 27.48 8.65
N ALA A 208 7.95 27.76 7.50
CA ALA A 208 8.40 28.80 6.58
C ALA A 208 8.38 30.19 7.24
N ARG A 209 7.29 30.53 7.94
CA ARG A 209 7.18 31.79 8.70
C ARG A 209 8.20 31.90 9.84
N LEU A 210 8.43 30.81 10.56
CA LEU A 210 9.44 30.77 11.62
C LEU A 210 10.84 30.96 11.06
N ASN A 211 11.15 30.33 9.92
CA ASN A 211 12.44 30.48 9.26
C ASN A 211 12.66 31.93 8.80
N GLU A 212 11.64 32.57 8.21
CA GLU A 212 11.70 33.99 7.83
C GLU A 212 11.99 34.90 9.05
N LYS A 213 11.30 34.68 10.18
CA LYS A 213 11.58 35.41 11.43
C LYS A 213 13.00 35.18 11.95
N ILE A 214 13.50 33.95 11.88
CA ILE A 214 14.87 33.64 12.30
C ILE A 214 15.86 34.41 11.42
N LEU A 215 15.67 34.42 10.09
CA LEU A 215 16.52 35.19 9.17
C LEU A 215 16.51 36.69 9.50
N GLU A 216 15.34 37.27 9.77
CA GLU A 216 15.20 38.67 10.16
C GLU A 216 15.93 38.98 11.48
N ILE A 217 15.65 38.21 12.53
CA ILE A 217 16.25 38.39 13.86
C ILE A 217 17.77 38.23 13.77
N SER A 218 18.26 37.21 13.08
CA SER A 218 19.70 37.01 12.91
C SER A 218 20.36 38.15 12.14
N SER A 219 19.72 38.69 11.09
CA SER A 219 20.23 39.86 10.37
C SER A 219 20.36 41.10 11.26
N LEU A 220 19.35 41.34 12.11
CA LEU A 220 19.37 42.43 13.09
C LEU A 220 20.47 42.24 14.13
N LEU A 221 20.59 41.03 14.70
CA LEU A 221 21.65 40.70 15.65
C LEU A 221 23.04 40.85 15.03
N SER A 222 23.24 40.43 13.77
CA SER A 222 24.51 40.58 13.07
C SER A 222 24.87 42.05 12.81
N LYS A 223 23.90 42.91 12.51
CA LYS A 223 24.13 44.36 12.37
C LYS A 223 24.47 45.00 13.72
N GLN A 224 23.68 44.71 14.75
CA GLN A 224 23.89 45.29 16.08
C GLN A 224 25.22 44.81 16.69
N GLY A 225 25.54 43.52 16.59
CA GLY A 225 26.81 42.96 17.06
C GLY A 225 28.02 43.64 16.42
N ARG A 226 28.01 43.84 15.08
CA ARG A 226 29.07 44.58 14.39
C ARG A 226 29.25 46.01 14.92
N SER A 227 28.15 46.73 15.15
CA SER A 227 28.22 48.08 15.72
C SER A 227 28.79 48.08 17.13
N THR A 228 28.39 47.12 17.97
CA THR A 228 28.91 46.99 19.34
C THR A 228 30.40 46.64 19.36
N PHE A 229 30.85 45.77 18.46
CA PHE A 229 32.28 45.44 18.35
C PHE A 229 33.10 46.63 17.86
N ALA A 230 32.62 47.39 16.88
CA ALA A 230 33.29 48.62 16.42
C ALA A 230 33.46 49.62 17.57
N ALA A 231 32.39 49.91 18.32
CA ALA A 231 32.45 50.80 19.48
C ALA A 231 33.40 50.28 20.59
N THR A 232 33.45 48.96 20.79
CA THR A 232 34.38 48.33 21.75
C THR A 232 35.83 48.55 21.34
N PHE A 233 36.14 48.37 20.04
CA PHE A 233 37.50 48.55 19.52
C PHE A 233 37.95 50.03 19.59
N GLU A 234 37.06 50.97 19.30
CA GLU A 234 37.33 52.40 19.49
C GLU A 234 37.63 52.73 20.97
N GLY A 235 36.83 52.19 21.90
CA GLY A 235 37.05 52.35 23.34
C GLY A 235 38.39 51.78 23.81
N VAL A 236 38.82 50.64 23.24
CA VAL A 236 40.14 50.05 23.51
C VAL A 236 41.26 50.99 23.09
N GLN A 237 41.18 51.58 21.89
CA GLN A 237 42.21 52.50 21.40
C GLN A 237 42.25 53.79 22.23
N ALA A 238 41.09 54.32 22.60
CA ALA A 238 41.00 55.50 23.48
C ALA A 238 41.68 55.24 24.84
N MET A 239 41.47 54.07 25.45
CA MET A 239 42.13 53.72 26.71
C MET A 239 43.64 53.54 26.58
N ARG A 240 44.14 52.99 25.46
CA ARG A 240 45.58 52.90 25.22
C ARG A 240 46.22 54.28 25.13
N ASN A 241 45.57 55.21 24.42
CA ASN A 241 46.04 56.59 24.30
C ASN A 241 46.05 57.27 25.67
N LEU A 242 44.96 57.16 26.44
CA LEU A 242 44.85 57.74 27.78
C LEU A 242 45.91 57.20 28.75
N ALA A 243 46.20 55.89 28.71
CA ALA A 243 47.24 55.29 29.54
C ALA A 243 48.65 55.76 29.15
N SER A 244 48.89 55.99 27.84
CA SER A 244 50.14 56.55 27.35
C SER A 244 50.33 58.01 27.77
N GLU A 245 49.29 58.83 27.66
CA GLU A 245 49.29 60.21 28.14
C GLU A 245 49.51 60.29 29.65
N MET A 246 48.84 59.44 30.43
CA MET A 246 49.01 59.42 31.89
C MET A 246 50.40 58.98 32.30
N SER A 247 51.01 58.03 31.58
CA SER A 247 52.40 57.62 31.80
C SER A 247 53.36 58.78 31.56
N ARG A 248 53.15 59.54 30.48
CA ARG A 248 53.96 60.73 30.16
C ARG A 248 53.80 61.82 31.22
N SER A 249 52.56 62.16 31.59
CA SER A 249 52.28 63.19 32.60
C SER A 249 52.86 62.80 33.98
N SER A 250 52.78 61.52 34.35
CA SER A 250 53.40 61.02 35.59
C SER A 250 54.92 61.10 35.57
N GLN A 251 55.55 60.96 34.41
CA GLN A 251 57.00 61.08 34.25
C GLN A 251 57.44 62.55 34.38
N GLU A 252 56.70 63.47 33.76
CA GLU A 252 56.89 64.92 33.89
C GLU A 252 56.72 65.35 35.37
N LEU A 253 55.63 64.92 36.02
CA LEU A 253 55.39 65.19 37.45
C LEU A 253 56.48 64.60 38.35
N SER A 254 56.98 63.40 38.05
CA SER A 254 58.10 62.81 38.80
C SER A 254 59.38 63.63 38.71
N GLN A 255 59.61 64.33 37.58
CA GLN A 255 60.74 65.22 37.43
C GLN A 255 60.54 66.51 38.24
N GLU A 256 59.35 67.13 38.17
CA GLU A 256 59.03 68.32 38.96
C GLU A 256 59.13 68.06 40.48
N LEU A 257 58.66 66.89 40.94
CA LEU A 257 58.75 66.50 42.35
C LEU A 257 60.19 66.28 42.82
N LYS A 258 61.09 65.79 41.94
CA LYS A 258 62.53 65.72 42.25
C LYS A 258 63.11 67.11 42.45
N ASP A 259 62.77 68.04 41.56
CA ASP A 259 63.26 69.42 41.65
C ASP A 259 62.75 70.08 42.95
N ILE A 260 61.49 69.85 43.33
CA ILE A 260 60.94 70.28 44.63
C ILE A 260 61.74 69.68 45.78
N ASN A 261 62.02 68.38 45.76
CA ASN A 261 62.80 67.73 46.81
C ASN A 261 64.20 68.35 46.94
N THR A 262 64.90 68.59 45.82
CA THR A 262 66.21 69.28 45.82
C THR A 262 66.12 70.70 46.40
N ILE A 263 65.09 71.47 46.04
CA ILE A 263 64.88 72.82 46.60
C ILE A 263 64.60 72.73 48.12
N THR A 264 63.78 71.78 48.56
CA THR A 264 63.47 71.62 49.99
C THR A 264 64.70 71.20 50.80
N GLU A 265 65.59 70.37 50.25
CA GLU A 265 66.86 70.00 50.87
C GLU A 265 67.76 71.24 51.06
N LEU A 266 67.89 72.07 50.03
CA LEU A 266 68.63 73.33 50.12
C LEU A 266 68.03 74.28 51.18
N ILE A 267 66.70 74.38 51.27
CA ILE A 267 66.05 75.21 52.30
C ILE A 267 66.34 74.66 53.70
N VAL A 268 66.31 73.33 53.89
CA VAL A 268 66.67 72.70 55.17
C VAL A 268 68.12 73.00 55.54
N GLU A 269 69.03 72.91 54.57
CA GLU A 269 70.45 73.24 54.74
C GLU A 269 70.63 74.71 55.16
N VAL A 270 70.02 75.65 54.42
CA VAL A 270 70.07 77.10 54.72
C VAL A 270 69.46 77.40 56.08
N ALA A 271 68.32 76.81 56.42
CA ALA A 271 67.71 76.94 57.74
C ALA A 271 68.61 76.40 58.85
N GLY A 272 69.34 75.29 58.59
CA GLY A 272 70.37 74.76 59.47
C GLY A 272 71.49 75.77 59.73
N TYR A 273 72.02 76.40 58.67
CA TYR A 273 73.02 77.46 58.78
C TYR A 273 72.50 78.68 59.57
N ILE A 274 71.28 79.15 59.29
CA ILE A 274 70.67 80.26 60.03
C ILE A 274 70.49 79.90 61.51
N ARG A 275 70.10 78.65 61.81
CA ARG A 275 69.94 78.15 63.19
C ARG A 275 71.26 78.11 63.95
N LEU A 276 72.36 77.76 63.28
CA LEU A 276 73.72 77.80 63.83
C LEU A 276 74.20 79.24 64.04
N LEU A 277 74.01 80.10 63.05
CA LEU A 277 74.41 81.50 63.11
C LEU A 277 73.70 82.27 64.23
N SER A 278 72.38 82.07 64.34
CA SER A 278 71.57 82.65 65.42
C SER A 278 71.94 82.10 66.81
N PHE A 279 72.33 80.84 66.91
CA PHE A 279 72.85 80.28 68.15
C PHE A 279 74.15 80.96 68.58
N ASN A 280 75.12 81.11 67.66
CA ASN A 280 76.38 81.81 67.92
C ASN A 280 76.14 83.28 68.32
N ALA A 281 75.20 83.96 67.65
CA ALA A 281 74.82 85.33 67.99
C ALA A 281 74.16 85.44 69.38
N ALA A 282 73.30 84.48 69.76
CA ALA A 282 72.68 84.44 71.08
C ALA A 282 73.71 84.19 72.20
N VAL A 283 74.70 83.34 71.95
CA VAL A 283 75.82 83.10 72.89
C VAL A 283 76.63 84.38 73.09
N GLU A 284 76.98 85.08 72.02
CA GLU A 284 77.77 86.32 72.10
C GLU A 284 76.99 87.46 72.77
N ALA A 285 75.67 87.57 72.51
CA ALA A 285 74.80 88.54 73.15
C ALA A 285 74.69 88.35 74.68
N ASN A 286 74.74 87.11 75.18
CA ASN A 286 74.77 86.81 76.62
C ASN A 286 76.13 87.08 77.28
N ARG A 287 77.19 87.23 76.47
CA ARG A 287 78.57 87.38 76.91
C ARG A 287 78.99 88.85 77.11
N SER A 288 78.25 89.80 76.52
CA SER A 288 78.48 91.25 76.64
C SER A 288 77.78 91.88 77.85
N SER A 289 78.55 92.51 78.74
CA SER A 289 78.09 93.16 79.97
C SER A 289 77.53 94.58 79.72
N GLY A 290 76.27 94.70 79.27
CA GLY A 290 75.54 95.98 79.24
C GLY A 290 74.75 96.25 77.95
N ALA A 291 73.46 96.56 78.09
CA ALA A 291 72.51 97.01 77.03
C ALA A 291 72.25 96.10 75.82
N VAL A 292 72.61 94.80 75.84
CA VAL A 292 72.41 93.85 74.70
C VAL A 292 71.20 92.91 74.88
N SER A 293 70.36 93.09 75.91
CA SER A 293 69.22 92.20 76.21
C SER A 293 68.26 91.96 75.04
N GLY A 294 68.03 92.97 74.18
CA GLY A 294 67.17 92.84 72.99
C GLY A 294 67.77 91.97 71.87
N PHE A 295 69.09 91.95 71.69
CA PHE A 295 69.75 91.18 70.62
C PHE A 295 69.72 89.67 70.89
N GLY A 296 69.83 89.25 72.16
CA GLY A 296 69.67 87.84 72.55
C GLY A 296 68.25 87.32 72.25
N ALA A 297 67.22 88.13 72.51
CA ALA A 297 65.83 87.81 72.18
C ALA A 297 65.61 87.69 70.65
N ILE A 298 66.18 88.61 69.87
CA ILE A 298 66.14 88.55 68.40
C ILE A 298 66.81 87.27 67.88
N ALA A 299 67.99 86.92 68.41
CA ALA A 299 68.70 85.71 68.01
C ALA A 299 67.92 84.43 68.36
N GLN A 300 67.25 84.36 69.52
CA GLN A 300 66.34 83.25 69.85
C GLN A 300 65.15 83.18 68.89
N GLU A 301 64.56 84.31 68.50
CA GLU A 301 63.43 84.33 67.56
C GLU A 301 63.86 83.90 66.14
N ILE A 302 65.05 84.32 65.68
CA ILE A 302 65.63 83.82 64.40
C ILE A 302 65.85 82.31 64.47
N ARG A 303 66.36 81.78 65.59
CA ARG A 303 66.58 80.34 65.77
C ARG A 303 65.27 79.56 65.72
N LYS A 304 64.21 80.10 66.33
CA LYS A 304 62.85 79.54 66.32
C LYS A 304 62.26 79.58 64.90
N LEU A 305 62.44 80.68 64.19
CA LEU A 305 61.99 80.83 62.80
C LEU A 305 62.70 79.82 61.88
N ALA A 306 64.02 79.68 62.00
CA ALA A 306 64.79 78.67 61.27
C ALA A 306 64.31 77.24 61.56
N GLY A 307 63.98 76.93 62.83
CA GLY A 307 63.37 75.65 63.20
C GLY A 307 62.02 75.41 62.53
N ARG A 308 61.14 76.41 62.50
CA ARG A 308 59.85 76.34 61.79
C ARG A 308 60.02 76.19 60.29
N THR A 309 61.03 76.83 59.70
CA THR A 309 61.37 76.68 58.27
C THR A 309 61.79 75.23 57.96
N THR A 310 62.67 74.63 58.76
CA THR A 310 63.05 73.22 58.60
C THR A 310 61.84 72.28 58.70
N GLU A 311 60.96 72.51 59.68
CA GLU A 311 59.75 71.70 59.85
C GLU A 311 58.81 71.81 58.64
N ALA A 312 58.56 73.03 58.15
CA ALA A 312 57.75 73.27 56.97
C ALA A 312 58.35 72.62 55.71
N SER A 313 59.66 72.72 55.49
CA SER A 313 60.34 72.08 54.35
C SER A 313 60.24 70.56 54.40
N ASN A 314 60.34 69.95 55.59
CA ASN A 314 60.15 68.50 55.76
C ASN A 314 58.69 68.07 55.47
N GLN A 315 57.70 68.91 55.80
CA GLN A 315 56.31 68.67 55.44
C GLN A 315 56.09 68.74 53.92
N ILE A 316 56.73 69.69 53.22
CA ILE A 316 56.70 69.77 51.76
C ILE A 316 57.31 68.52 51.12
N ARG A 317 58.47 68.06 51.61
CA ARG A 317 59.10 66.82 51.13
C ARG A 317 58.19 65.61 51.28
N SER A 318 57.58 65.44 52.46
CA SER A 318 56.60 64.37 52.73
C SER A 318 55.38 64.43 51.80
N LEU A 319 54.91 65.65 51.49
CA LEU A 319 53.81 65.85 50.53
C LEU A 319 54.24 65.47 49.11
N ALA A 320 55.43 65.88 48.68
CA ALA A 320 55.98 65.54 47.37
C ALA A 320 56.12 64.01 47.19
N ASP A 321 56.67 63.32 48.19
CA ASP A 321 56.81 61.86 48.18
C ASP A 321 55.44 61.15 48.13
N ARG A 322 54.41 61.72 48.77
CA ARG A 322 53.03 61.22 48.68
C ARG A 322 52.43 61.40 47.30
N ILE A 323 52.63 62.57 46.67
CA ILE A 323 52.15 62.84 45.31
C ILE A 323 52.83 61.88 44.32
N GLN A 324 54.15 61.66 44.46
CA GLN A 324 54.89 60.73 43.61
C GLN A 324 54.32 59.31 43.67
N ARG A 325 54.08 58.80 44.89
CA ARG A 325 53.46 57.47 45.07
C ARG A 325 52.07 57.39 44.45
N LYS A 326 51.23 58.40 44.65
CA LYS A 326 49.88 58.45 44.05
C LYS A 326 49.90 58.50 42.53
N SER A 327 50.89 59.18 41.95
CA SER A 327 51.11 59.20 40.51
C SER A 327 51.47 57.81 39.96
N LEU A 328 52.39 57.11 40.63
CA LEU A 328 52.78 55.75 40.27
C LEU A 328 51.60 54.75 40.37
N GLU A 329 50.83 54.82 41.46
CA GLU A 329 49.60 54.02 41.63
C GLU A 329 48.60 54.28 40.48
N SER A 330 48.48 55.52 40.02
CA SER A 330 47.56 55.88 38.92
C SER A 330 48.02 55.29 37.58
N VAL A 331 49.32 55.31 37.30
CA VAL A 331 49.89 54.68 36.09
C VAL A 331 49.70 53.17 36.11
N GLU A 332 49.94 52.52 37.25
CA GLU A 332 49.74 51.07 37.40
C GLU A 332 48.27 50.68 37.17
N ALA A 333 47.33 51.44 37.74
CA ALA A 333 45.89 51.23 37.51
C ALA A 333 45.50 51.42 36.03
N ALA A 334 46.10 52.39 35.33
CA ALA A 334 45.87 52.59 33.90
C ALA A 334 46.41 51.43 33.05
N GLN A 335 47.61 50.93 33.36
CA GLN A 335 48.20 49.79 32.66
C GLN A 335 47.40 48.51 32.88
N SER A 336 46.92 48.27 34.10
CA SER A 336 46.02 47.16 34.41
C SER A 336 44.71 47.26 33.61
N SER A 337 44.14 48.47 33.51
CA SER A 337 42.93 48.72 32.72
C SER A 337 43.14 48.41 31.24
N VAL A 338 44.30 48.76 30.67
CA VAL A 338 44.67 48.41 29.28
C VAL A 338 44.74 46.89 29.09
N GLN A 339 45.28 46.13 30.04
CA GLN A 339 45.35 44.67 29.95
C GLN A 339 43.95 44.02 29.96
N VAL A 340 43.07 44.47 30.86
CA VAL A 340 41.68 43.98 30.93
C VAL A 340 40.97 44.22 29.61
N VAL A 341 41.13 45.40 29.04
CA VAL A 341 40.46 45.83 27.81
C VAL A 341 41.04 45.15 26.57
N GLN A 342 42.34 44.85 26.56
CA GLN A 342 42.96 44.01 25.53
C GLN A 342 42.33 42.60 25.51
N SER A 343 42.15 41.99 26.69
CA SER A 343 41.50 40.68 26.80
C SER A 343 40.03 40.73 26.34
N LEU A 344 39.34 41.84 26.58
CA LEU A 344 37.98 42.08 26.10
C LEU A 344 37.94 42.21 24.58
N SER A 345 38.92 42.91 23.98
CA SER A 345 39.06 43.03 22.53
C SER A 345 39.29 41.68 21.86
N GLU A 346 40.11 40.79 22.43
CA GLU A 346 40.33 39.45 21.88
C GLU A 346 39.05 38.59 21.91
N ARG A 347 38.27 38.69 22.99
CA ARG A 347 36.97 38.02 23.10
C ARG A 347 35.95 38.58 22.12
N ALA A 348 35.93 39.90 21.96
CA ALA A 348 35.11 40.59 20.98
C ALA A 348 35.45 40.17 19.54
N GLN A 349 36.74 40.04 19.21
CA GLN A 349 37.19 39.56 17.89
C GLN A 349 36.68 38.15 17.60
N LYS A 350 36.80 37.22 18.57
CA LYS A 350 36.28 35.85 18.40
C LYS A 350 34.77 35.84 18.22
N ALA A 351 34.04 36.65 18.98
CA ALA A 351 32.60 36.78 18.85
C ALA A 351 32.19 37.39 17.50
N GLN A 352 32.98 38.32 16.96
CA GLN A 352 32.78 38.88 15.63
C GLN A 352 32.95 37.81 14.53
N THR A 353 34.02 37.00 14.58
CA THR A 353 34.23 35.92 13.61
C THR A 353 33.09 34.91 13.63
N ALA A 354 32.62 34.51 14.82
CA ALA A 354 31.44 33.63 14.94
C ALA A 354 30.17 34.27 14.34
N LEU A 355 29.99 35.58 14.49
CA LEU A 355 28.89 36.32 13.89
C LEU A 355 28.97 36.36 12.35
N GLU A 356 30.18 36.46 11.80
CA GLU A 356 30.44 36.46 10.35
C GLU A 356 30.19 35.08 9.74
N GLU A 357 30.61 34.01 10.40
CA GLU A 357 30.31 32.63 10.01
C GLU A 357 28.80 32.37 10.02
N LEU A 358 28.10 32.81 11.07
CA LEU A 358 26.65 32.73 11.16
C LEU A 358 25.97 33.48 10.01
N GLN A 359 26.47 34.67 9.65
CA GLN A 359 25.94 35.44 8.52
C GLN A 359 26.18 34.74 7.17
N GLN A 360 27.31 34.08 6.98
CA GLN A 360 27.56 33.29 5.78
C GLN A 360 26.60 32.10 5.66
N LEU A 361 26.36 31.39 6.76
CA LEU A 361 25.40 30.28 6.80
C LEU A 361 23.99 30.76 6.44
N LEU A 362 23.55 31.90 6.98
CA LEU A 362 22.23 32.48 6.68
C LEU A 362 22.08 32.89 5.21
N ASN A 363 23.13 33.42 4.59
CA ASN A 363 23.11 33.77 3.16
C ASN A 363 22.99 32.52 2.27
N GLN A 364 23.53 31.38 2.71
CA GLN A 364 23.37 30.10 2.01
C GLN A 364 21.95 29.57 2.14
N THR A 365 21.31 29.68 3.31
CA THR A 365 19.90 29.27 3.49
C THR A 365 18.92 30.19 2.77
N SER A 366 19.27 31.46 2.58
CA SER A 366 18.48 32.44 1.82
C SER A 366 18.54 32.21 0.30
N SER A 367 19.56 31.51 -0.20
CA SER A 367 19.67 31.17 -1.61
C SER A 367 18.87 29.89 -1.86
N PRO A 368 17.70 29.95 -2.53
CA PRO A 368 16.93 28.74 -2.80
C PRO A 368 17.82 27.77 -3.58
N ARG A 369 17.91 26.52 -3.11
CA ARG A 369 18.40 25.42 -3.94
C ARG A 369 17.46 25.35 -5.14
N SER A 370 17.96 25.87 -6.27
CA SER A 370 17.37 25.78 -7.60
C SER A 370 17.04 24.35 -7.99
#